data_AF-A0A015U282-F1
#
_entry.id   AF-A0A015U282-F1
#
_cell.length_a   1.000
_cell.length_b   1.000
_cell.length_c   1.000
_cell.angle_alpha   90.00
_cell.angle_beta   90.00
_cell.angle_gamma   90.00
#
_symmetry.space_group_name_H-M   'P 1'
#
loop_
_entity.id
_entity.type
_entity.pdbx_description
1 polymer ?
#
loop_
_entity_poly.entity_id
_entity_poly.type
_entity_poly.pdbx_seq_one_letter_code
_entity_poly.pdbx_strand_id
1 'polypeptide(L)'
;LSGRKCKTLSEPDGNIDYTTAAINLDDIKTITAEGGEKVYPFHNLTNLENHTLNRVFHDSPDDFKQVIEQERSIPTVDRCAINIGVHSTDAFWTDFLLWLNDTYGKDGEDCVWMPSQEEYYEYNYYRMHGKIEKSANGSTLKLIVNLPSQEYFYYPSVTINLKGLKKEDIKSIESNSAVTGLSYGNYQDGVMLNIDCRRFLVEHATHFVEQYEKDKTNQSNKADALYFVNMLKESSKKAELLNRIK
;
A
#
# COMPACT_ATOMS: atom_id res chain seq x y z
N LEU A 1 18.60 -1.82 2.93
CA LEU A 1 18.11 -2.77 3.97
C LEU A 1 18.83 -2.64 5.31
N SER A 2 20.08 -2.13 5.36
CA SER A 2 20.72 -1.82 6.65
C SER A 2 19.82 -0.93 7.51
N GLY A 3 19.50 -1.38 8.72
CA GLY A 3 18.60 -0.68 9.65
C GLY A 3 17.10 -0.98 9.52
N ARG A 4 16.65 -1.84 8.59
CA ARG A 4 15.26 -2.34 8.61
C ARG A 4 15.12 -3.43 9.68
N LYS A 5 14.14 -3.30 10.57
CA LYS A 5 13.79 -4.29 11.58
C LYS A 5 12.50 -4.99 11.19
N CYS A 6 12.44 -6.30 11.44
CA CYS A 6 11.24 -7.08 11.19
C CYS A 6 10.21 -6.80 12.28
N LYS A 7 8.96 -6.51 11.88
CA LYS A 7 7.82 -6.35 12.78
C LYS A 7 6.68 -7.33 12.53
N THR A 8 6.96 -8.40 11.80
CA THR A 8 5.97 -9.38 11.35
C THR A 8 6.37 -10.79 11.77
N LEU A 9 5.42 -11.59 12.24
CA LEU A 9 5.58 -13.04 12.35
C LEU A 9 4.57 -13.75 11.44
N SER A 10 5.01 -14.78 10.74
CA SER A 10 4.12 -15.77 10.15
C SER A 10 4.34 -17.09 10.85
N GLU A 11 3.30 -17.67 11.43
CA GLU A 11 3.37 -18.92 12.19
C GLU A 11 3.95 -20.04 11.31
N PRO A 12 5.04 -20.69 11.75
CA PRO A 12 5.58 -21.87 11.09
C PRO A 12 4.91 -23.13 11.66
N ASP A 13 4.64 -24.10 10.78
CA ASP A 13 4.29 -25.48 11.14
C ASP A 13 3.06 -25.64 12.08
N GLY A 14 2.17 -24.64 12.13
CA GLY A 14 1.06 -24.61 13.09
C GLY A 14 1.53 -24.55 14.55
N ASN A 15 2.77 -24.14 14.79
CA ASN A 15 3.37 -24.13 16.12
C ASN A 15 3.03 -22.83 16.87
N ILE A 16 2.00 -22.92 17.70
CA ILE A 16 1.46 -21.80 18.50
C ILE A 16 2.46 -21.21 19.51
N ASP A 17 3.56 -21.91 19.82
CA ASP A 17 4.57 -21.38 20.72
C ASP A 17 5.24 -20.13 20.10
N TYR A 18 5.37 -20.08 18.78
CA TYR A 18 5.91 -18.91 18.07
C TYR A 18 5.00 -17.70 18.18
N THR A 19 3.69 -17.88 17.97
CA THR A 19 2.72 -16.79 18.06
C THR A 19 2.57 -16.32 19.51
N THR A 20 2.55 -17.25 20.47
CA THR A 20 2.55 -16.96 21.92
C THR A 20 3.79 -16.17 22.34
N ALA A 21 4.97 -16.54 21.87
CA ALA A 21 6.20 -15.81 22.16
C ALA A 21 6.18 -14.41 21.51
N ALA A 22 5.77 -14.31 20.25
CA ALA A 22 5.80 -13.06 19.49
C ALA A 22 4.87 -11.96 20.03
N ILE A 23 3.72 -12.32 20.61
CA ILE A 23 2.83 -11.35 21.27
C ILE A 23 3.53 -10.62 22.43
N ASN A 24 4.55 -11.24 23.03
CA ASN A 24 5.33 -10.65 24.13
C ASN A 24 6.61 -9.93 23.65
N LEU A 25 6.86 -9.87 22.34
CA LEU A 25 8.00 -9.16 21.76
C LEU A 25 7.54 -7.81 21.23
N ASP A 26 7.97 -6.71 21.87
CA ASP A 26 7.57 -5.34 21.51
C ASP A 26 7.80 -4.98 20.03
N ASP A 27 8.79 -5.63 19.41
CA ASP A 27 9.16 -5.43 18.01
C ASP A 27 8.16 -6.03 17.01
N ILE A 28 7.43 -7.09 17.39
CA ILE A 28 6.47 -7.77 16.51
C ILE A 28 5.10 -7.12 16.66
N LYS A 29 4.58 -6.58 15.56
CA LYS A 29 3.35 -5.78 15.53
C LYS A 29 2.19 -6.42 14.80
N THR A 30 2.49 -7.34 13.86
CA THR A 30 1.45 -8.10 13.16
C THR A 30 1.87 -9.56 13.00
N ILE A 31 0.93 -10.46 13.26
CA ILE A 31 1.16 -11.90 13.27
C ILE A 31 0.14 -12.55 12.33
N THR A 32 0.54 -13.58 11.59
CA THR A 32 -0.39 -14.38 10.78
C THR A 32 -0.30 -15.87 11.09
N ALA A 33 -1.44 -16.57 11.04
CA ALA A 33 -1.55 -18.01 11.24
C ALA A 33 -2.79 -18.57 10.52
N GLU A 34 -2.81 -19.87 10.22
CA GLU A 34 -3.99 -20.52 9.60
C GLU A 34 -5.20 -20.53 10.53
N GLY A 35 -4.97 -20.62 11.84
CA GLY A 35 -6.01 -20.50 12.87
C GLY A 35 -6.33 -19.06 13.29
N GLY A 36 -5.76 -18.05 12.62
CA GLY A 36 -5.91 -16.65 13.00
C GLY A 36 -7.31 -16.06 12.74
N GLU A 37 -7.52 -14.83 13.21
CA GLU A 37 -8.76 -14.08 13.08
C GLU A 37 -8.95 -13.53 11.67
N LYS A 38 -10.15 -13.71 11.11
CA LYS A 38 -10.51 -13.14 9.81
C LYS A 38 -10.60 -11.61 9.89
N VAL A 39 -10.06 -10.94 8.88
CA VAL A 39 -10.10 -9.47 8.78
C VAL A 39 -11.20 -9.05 7.82
N TYR A 40 -12.13 -8.22 8.30
CA TYR A 40 -13.18 -7.60 7.48
C TYR A 40 -12.91 -6.09 7.37
N PRO A 41 -12.24 -5.60 6.31
CA PRO A 41 -11.69 -4.25 6.26
C PRO A 41 -12.69 -3.10 6.42
N PHE A 42 -13.97 -3.36 6.13
CA PHE A 42 -15.06 -2.39 6.17
C PHE A 42 -15.97 -2.52 7.39
N HIS A 43 -15.82 -3.58 8.19
CA HIS A 43 -16.46 -3.65 9.51
C HIS A 43 -15.78 -2.67 10.47
N ASN A 44 -16.18 -2.67 11.75
CA ASN A 44 -15.65 -1.73 12.74
C ASN A 44 -14.11 -1.68 12.72
N LEU A 45 -13.55 -0.46 12.83
CA LEU A 45 -12.11 -0.23 12.92
C LEU A 45 -11.54 -1.07 14.06
N THR A 46 -10.90 -2.17 13.69
CA THR A 46 -10.29 -3.10 14.62
C THR A 46 -8.82 -2.77 14.69
N ASN A 47 -8.31 -2.56 15.92
CA ASN A 47 -6.89 -2.48 16.15
C ASN A 47 -6.28 -3.83 15.77
N LEU A 48 -5.36 -3.85 14.83
CA LEU A 48 -4.70 -5.09 14.40
C LEU A 48 -3.45 -5.41 15.25
N GLU A 49 -3.00 -4.48 16.10
CA GLU A 49 -1.85 -4.70 16.97
C GLU A 49 -2.15 -5.82 17.99
N ASN A 50 -1.20 -6.76 18.13
CA ASN A 50 -1.30 -7.95 18.98
C ASN A 50 -2.39 -8.98 18.59
N HIS A 51 -3.02 -8.84 17.43
CA HIS A 51 -3.90 -9.86 16.87
C HIS A 51 -3.13 -10.82 15.96
N THR A 52 -3.48 -12.11 16.03
CA THR A 52 -3.03 -13.12 15.07
C THR A 52 -4.06 -13.21 13.95
N LEU A 53 -3.70 -12.77 12.75
CA LEU A 53 -4.61 -12.66 11.62
C LEU A 53 -4.61 -13.94 10.78
N ASN A 54 -5.78 -14.29 10.26
CA ASN A 54 -5.95 -15.45 9.41
C ASN A 54 -5.08 -15.33 8.15
N ARG A 55 -4.43 -16.42 7.77
CA ARG A 55 -3.75 -16.63 6.50
C ARG A 55 -4.17 -17.99 5.95
N VAL A 56 -4.45 -18.07 4.66
CA VAL A 56 -4.94 -19.31 4.03
C VAL A 56 -3.96 -19.82 2.98
N PHE A 57 -3.83 -21.14 2.92
CA PHE A 57 -3.08 -21.85 1.88
C PHE A 57 -4.05 -22.69 1.05
N HIS A 58 -3.77 -22.76 -0.25
CA HIS A 58 -4.40 -23.72 -1.15
C HIS A 58 -3.32 -24.40 -1.98
N ASP A 59 -3.61 -25.63 -2.42
CA ASP A 59 -2.69 -26.43 -3.22
C ASP A 59 -2.50 -25.83 -4.63
N SER A 60 -3.50 -25.11 -5.14
CA SER A 60 -3.49 -24.47 -6.46
C SER A 60 -3.82 -22.97 -6.42
N PRO A 61 -3.14 -22.13 -7.22
CA PRO A 61 -3.56 -20.75 -7.48
C PRO A 61 -4.99 -20.61 -8.02
N ASP A 62 -5.51 -21.62 -8.72
CA ASP A 62 -6.89 -21.61 -9.24
C ASP A 62 -7.94 -21.67 -8.13
N ASP A 63 -7.62 -22.28 -6.98
CA ASP A 63 -8.52 -22.29 -5.82
C ASP A 63 -8.68 -20.87 -5.27
N PHE A 64 -7.60 -20.09 -5.25
CA PHE A 64 -7.67 -18.67 -4.87
C PHE A 64 -8.53 -17.85 -5.83
N LYS A 65 -8.58 -18.17 -7.13
CA LYS A 65 -9.53 -17.52 -8.06
C LYS A 65 -10.96 -17.72 -7.59
N GLN A 66 -11.33 -18.95 -7.21
CA GLN A 66 -12.68 -19.25 -6.72
C GLN A 66 -12.98 -18.51 -5.41
N VAL A 67 -12.03 -18.44 -4.47
CA VAL A 67 -12.18 -17.67 -3.22
C VAL A 67 -12.41 -16.19 -3.52
N ILE A 68 -11.63 -15.62 -4.46
CA ILE A 68 -11.79 -14.23 -4.90
C ILE A 68 -13.19 -14.01 -5.48
N GLU A 69 -13.65 -14.86 -6.40
CA GLU A 69 -15.00 -14.76 -6.99
C GLU A 69 -16.12 -14.87 -5.93
N GLN A 70 -15.95 -15.75 -4.95
CA GLN A 70 -16.90 -15.90 -3.86
C GLN A 70 -17.00 -14.63 -3.01
N GLU A 71 -15.87 -14.09 -2.55
CA GLU A 71 -15.86 -12.82 -1.81
C GLU A 71 -16.38 -11.66 -2.66
N ARG A 72 -16.08 -11.64 -3.97
CA ARG A 72 -16.60 -10.66 -4.91
C ARG A 72 -18.12 -10.69 -5.06
N SER A 73 -18.75 -11.85 -4.89
CA SER A 73 -20.22 -12.00 -4.93
C SER A 73 -20.93 -11.42 -3.70
N ILE A 74 -20.19 -11.12 -2.63
CA ILE A 74 -20.68 -10.53 -1.39
C ILE A 74 -20.58 -8.99 -1.48
N PRO A 75 -21.47 -8.21 -0.82
CA PRO A 75 -21.34 -6.76 -0.73
C PRO A 75 -19.96 -6.34 -0.21
N THR A 76 -19.33 -5.32 -0.81
CA THR A 76 -17.96 -4.87 -0.47
C THR A 76 -17.73 -4.67 1.03
N VAL A 77 -18.76 -4.18 1.74
CA VAL A 77 -18.69 -3.91 3.19
C VAL A 77 -18.56 -5.17 4.04
N ASP A 78 -18.92 -6.33 3.52
CA ASP A 78 -18.94 -7.62 4.23
C ASP A 78 -17.86 -8.59 3.74
N ARG A 79 -17.01 -8.16 2.79
CA ARG A 79 -15.94 -9.00 2.24
C ARG A 79 -14.83 -9.21 3.26
N CYS A 80 -14.36 -10.44 3.36
CA CYS A 80 -13.16 -10.79 4.10
C CYS A 80 -11.91 -10.46 3.26
N ALA A 81 -10.85 -10.00 3.92
CA ALA A 81 -9.53 -9.93 3.30
C ALA A 81 -9.04 -11.35 2.98
N ILE A 82 -8.43 -11.53 1.80
CA ILE A 82 -7.88 -12.80 1.36
C ILE A 82 -6.36 -12.74 1.59
N ASN A 83 -5.91 -13.27 2.71
CA ASN A 83 -4.50 -13.28 3.09
C ASN A 83 -3.84 -14.59 2.67
N ILE A 84 -3.14 -14.56 1.53
CA ILE A 84 -2.59 -15.75 0.87
C ILE A 84 -1.23 -16.13 1.47
N GLY A 85 -1.11 -17.35 1.95
CA GLY A 85 0.15 -18.02 2.21
C GLY A 85 0.62 -18.81 1.00
N VAL A 86 1.92 -18.76 0.70
CA VAL A 86 2.54 -19.55 -0.37
C VAL A 86 3.89 -20.10 0.09
N HIS A 87 4.18 -21.36 -0.25
CA HIS A 87 5.48 -21.97 0.01
C HIS A 87 6.42 -21.80 -1.19
N SER A 88 6.01 -22.35 -2.33
CA SER A 88 6.75 -22.32 -3.60
C SER A 88 5.88 -21.70 -4.69
N THR A 89 6.49 -20.87 -5.53
CA THR A 89 5.85 -20.26 -6.69
C THR A 89 6.44 -20.82 -7.98
N ASP A 90 5.59 -21.03 -8.98
CA ASP A 90 5.95 -21.54 -10.31
C ASP A 90 5.20 -20.77 -11.41
N ALA A 91 5.15 -21.32 -12.63
CA ALA A 91 4.46 -20.70 -13.75
C ALA A 91 2.95 -20.51 -13.50
N PHE A 92 2.30 -21.42 -12.75
CA PHE A 92 0.87 -21.29 -12.43
C PHE A 92 0.61 -20.08 -11.53
N TRP A 93 1.52 -19.78 -10.60
CA TRP A 93 1.45 -18.55 -9.81
C TRP A 93 1.64 -17.31 -10.66
N THR A 94 2.52 -17.37 -11.68
CA THR A 94 2.69 -16.25 -12.62
C THR A 94 1.40 -16.00 -13.40
N ASP A 95 0.77 -17.05 -13.92
CA ASP A 95 -0.50 -16.96 -14.63
C ASP A 95 -1.65 -16.46 -13.74
N PHE A 96 -1.65 -16.85 -12.46
CA PHE A 96 -2.60 -16.34 -11.48
C PHE A 96 -2.43 -14.84 -11.21
N LEU A 97 -1.19 -14.38 -11.00
CA LEU A 97 -0.91 -12.95 -10.77
C LEU A 97 -1.24 -12.11 -12.02
N LEU A 98 -0.96 -12.64 -13.21
CA LEU A 98 -1.37 -12.01 -14.47
C LEU A 98 -2.89 -11.94 -14.59
N TRP A 99 -3.60 -13.05 -14.34
CA TRP A 99 -5.06 -13.06 -14.32
C TRP A 99 -5.63 -12.04 -13.32
N LEU A 100 -5.04 -11.93 -12.12
CA LEU A 100 -5.47 -10.97 -11.12
C LEU A 100 -5.29 -9.51 -11.60
N ASN A 101 -4.17 -9.20 -12.25
CA ASN A 101 -3.92 -7.90 -12.87
C ASN A 101 -4.94 -7.59 -13.98
N ASP A 102 -5.13 -8.54 -14.89
CA ASP A 102 -5.96 -8.38 -16.09
C ASP A 102 -7.45 -8.36 -15.78
N THR A 103 -7.86 -8.93 -14.63
CA THR A 103 -9.27 -8.98 -14.21
C THR A 103 -9.60 -7.87 -13.22
N TYR A 104 -8.79 -7.70 -12.17
CA TYR A 104 -9.12 -6.84 -11.02
C TYR A 104 -8.09 -5.75 -10.74
N GLY A 105 -6.91 -5.82 -11.35
CA GLY A 105 -5.86 -4.83 -11.24
C GLY A 105 -5.92 -3.77 -12.34
N LYS A 106 -4.75 -3.23 -12.69
CA LYS A 106 -4.59 -2.08 -13.57
C LYS A 106 -5.20 -2.28 -14.95
N ASP A 107 -5.06 -3.49 -15.50
CA ASP A 107 -5.53 -3.80 -16.86
C ASP A 107 -6.96 -4.38 -16.86
N GLY A 108 -7.60 -4.44 -15.68
CA GLY A 108 -8.99 -4.88 -15.48
C GLY A 108 -9.85 -3.81 -14.78
N GLU A 109 -10.56 -4.21 -13.72
CA GLU A 109 -11.50 -3.33 -13.00
C GLU A 109 -10.85 -2.29 -12.08
N ASP A 110 -9.54 -2.39 -11.82
CA ASP A 110 -8.80 -1.54 -10.86
C ASP A 110 -9.49 -1.44 -9.49
N CYS A 111 -9.92 -2.60 -8.96
CA CYS A 111 -10.77 -2.69 -7.78
C CYS A 111 -10.19 -3.53 -6.63
N VAL A 112 -8.93 -3.95 -6.75
CA VAL A 112 -8.19 -4.70 -5.72
C VAL A 112 -7.06 -3.87 -5.14
N TRP A 113 -6.83 -4.01 -3.83
CA TRP A 113 -5.60 -3.58 -3.19
C TRP A 113 -4.84 -4.82 -2.74
N MET A 114 -3.62 -5.00 -3.23
CA MET A 114 -2.75 -6.15 -2.95
C MET A 114 -1.49 -5.72 -2.17
N PRO A 115 -1.63 -5.24 -0.92
CA PRO A 115 -0.49 -4.87 -0.11
C PRO A 115 0.17 -6.09 0.52
N SER A 116 1.36 -5.87 1.08
CA SER A 116 1.85 -6.78 2.13
C SER A 116 1.03 -6.62 3.41
N GLN A 117 1.02 -7.65 4.27
CA GLN A 117 0.45 -7.58 5.63
C GLN A 117 1.00 -6.39 6.42
N GLU A 118 2.30 -6.11 6.28
CA GLU A 118 2.99 -5.01 6.97
C GLU A 118 2.45 -3.63 6.55
N GLU A 119 2.27 -3.43 5.25
CA GLU A 119 1.72 -2.18 4.70
C GLU A 119 0.24 -2.00 5.09
N TYR A 120 -0.56 -3.07 5.04
CA TYR A 120 -1.95 -3.02 5.48
C TYR A 120 -2.07 -2.68 6.97
N TYR A 121 -1.23 -3.28 7.82
CA TYR A 121 -1.15 -2.97 9.25
C TYR A 121 -0.85 -1.49 9.50
N GLU A 122 0.18 -0.94 8.86
CA GLU A 122 0.53 0.49 9.02
C GLU A 122 -0.60 1.41 8.54
N TYR A 123 -1.23 1.07 7.42
CA TYR A 123 -2.36 1.83 6.89
C TYR A 123 -3.57 1.79 7.84
N ASN A 124 -3.91 0.62 8.39
CA ASN A 124 -4.96 0.49 9.41
C ASN A 124 -4.63 1.36 10.64
N TYR A 125 -3.39 1.33 11.12
CA TYR A 125 -2.92 2.15 12.23
C TYR A 125 -3.11 3.65 11.93
N TYR A 126 -2.74 4.12 10.74
CA TYR A 126 -2.98 5.51 10.34
C TYR A 126 -4.46 5.87 10.24
N ARG A 127 -5.33 4.95 9.80
CA ARG A 127 -6.79 5.18 9.81
C ARG A 127 -7.35 5.34 11.21
N MET A 128 -6.78 4.64 12.20
CA MET A 128 -7.22 4.69 13.59
C MET A 128 -6.68 5.90 14.36
N HIS A 129 -5.41 6.23 14.14
CA HIS A 129 -4.67 7.19 14.97
C HIS A 129 -4.35 8.50 14.26
N GLY A 130 -4.46 8.53 12.93
CA GLY A 130 -4.26 9.72 12.12
C GLY A 130 -5.32 10.79 12.40
N LYS A 131 -4.91 12.05 12.23
CA LYS A 131 -5.81 13.20 12.40
C LYS A 131 -5.72 14.12 11.20
N ILE A 132 -6.86 14.61 10.75
CA ILE A 132 -6.96 15.58 9.67
C ILE A 132 -7.61 16.84 10.22
N GLU A 133 -6.87 17.93 10.23
CA GLU A 133 -7.42 19.27 10.47
C GLU A 133 -7.61 19.96 9.12
N LYS A 134 -8.71 20.69 8.99
CA LYS A 134 -9.04 21.43 7.78
C LYS A 134 -9.38 22.87 8.10
N SER A 135 -8.91 23.79 7.26
CA SER A 135 -9.32 25.19 7.30
C SER A 135 -9.46 25.74 5.89
N ALA A 136 -10.37 26.70 5.71
CA ALA A 136 -10.62 27.35 4.44
C ALA A 136 -10.48 28.87 4.58
N ASN A 137 -9.83 29.51 3.62
CA ASN A 137 -9.76 30.95 3.49
C ASN A 137 -9.93 31.34 2.02
N GLY A 138 -11.07 31.95 1.68
CA GLY A 138 -11.43 32.23 0.29
C GLY A 138 -11.40 30.97 -0.57
N SER A 139 -10.57 30.98 -1.62
CA SER A 139 -10.39 29.87 -2.55
C SER A 139 -9.30 28.88 -2.13
N THR A 140 -8.80 28.94 -0.89
CA THR A 140 -7.74 28.06 -0.39
C THR A 140 -8.26 27.13 0.69
N LEU A 141 -8.17 25.82 0.42
CA LEU A 141 -8.36 24.77 1.41
C LEU A 141 -6.98 24.32 1.93
N LYS A 142 -6.78 24.37 3.24
CA LYS A 142 -5.59 23.84 3.90
C LYS A 142 -5.94 22.58 4.66
N LEU A 143 -5.16 21.53 4.45
CA LEU A 143 -5.21 20.28 5.21
C LEU A 143 -3.94 20.14 6.03
N ILE A 144 -4.08 19.80 7.31
CA ILE A 144 -2.98 19.36 8.17
C ILE A 144 -3.25 17.91 8.50
N VAL A 145 -2.41 17.02 7.97
CA VAL A 145 -2.53 15.57 8.13
C VAL A 145 -1.45 15.11 9.09
N ASN A 146 -1.85 14.63 10.26
CA ASN A 146 -0.97 14.03 11.25
C ASN A 146 -1.03 12.51 11.09
N LEU A 147 0.11 11.92 10.74
CA LEU A 147 0.32 10.47 10.63
C LEU A 147 1.27 10.04 11.75
N PRO A 148 0.76 9.67 12.94
CA PRO A 148 1.63 9.19 14.00
C PRO A 148 2.18 7.82 13.60
N SER A 149 3.50 7.73 13.45
CA SER A 149 4.19 6.48 13.16
C SER A 149 4.72 5.86 14.44
N GLN A 150 4.65 4.53 14.56
CA GLN A 150 5.43 3.80 15.56
C GLN A 150 6.84 3.54 15.04
N GLU A 151 7.69 2.97 15.89
CA GLU A 151 9.00 2.49 15.47
C GLU A 151 8.88 1.50 14.29
N TYR A 152 9.80 1.60 13.34
CA TYR A 152 9.87 0.71 12.17
C TYR A 152 8.66 0.77 11.23
N PHE A 153 7.94 1.89 11.17
CA PHE A 153 6.99 2.12 10.08
C PHE A 153 7.72 2.50 8.80
N TYR A 154 7.38 1.83 7.69
CA TYR A 154 8.07 1.94 6.40
C TYR A 154 7.16 2.40 5.25
N TYR A 155 5.85 2.38 5.47
CA TYR A 155 4.82 2.73 4.50
C TYR A 155 3.97 3.93 4.97
N PRO A 156 4.58 5.11 5.26
CA PRO A 156 3.86 6.33 5.66
C PRO A 156 3.15 6.97 4.46
N SER A 157 2.20 6.25 3.87
CA SER A 157 1.39 6.68 2.74
C SER A 157 -0.08 6.45 3.02
N VAL A 158 -0.91 7.47 2.76
CA VAL A 158 -2.35 7.43 3.02
C VAL A 158 -3.15 8.00 1.87
N THR A 159 -4.42 7.62 1.83
CA THR A 159 -5.42 8.17 0.92
C THR A 159 -6.40 9.06 1.68
N ILE A 160 -6.66 10.25 1.19
CA ILE A 160 -7.64 11.20 1.76
C ILE A 160 -8.68 11.53 0.71
N ASN A 161 -9.96 11.33 1.05
CA ASN A 161 -11.08 11.69 0.20
C ASN A 161 -11.65 13.05 0.61
N LEU A 162 -11.68 14.00 -0.32
CA LEU A 162 -12.27 15.33 -0.17
C LEU A 162 -13.60 15.39 -0.92
N LYS A 163 -14.67 15.10 -0.18
CA LYS A 163 -16.04 15.14 -0.68
C LYS A 163 -16.44 16.56 -1.12
N GLY A 164 -17.13 16.68 -2.26
CA GLY A 164 -17.69 17.94 -2.76
C GLY A 164 -16.70 18.87 -3.47
N LEU A 165 -15.42 18.51 -3.56
CA LEU A 165 -14.43 19.20 -4.37
C LEU A 165 -14.33 18.52 -5.74
N LYS A 166 -14.41 19.28 -6.83
CA LYS A 166 -14.15 18.75 -8.17
C LYS A 166 -12.70 18.98 -8.56
N LYS A 167 -12.07 18.03 -9.27
CA LYS A 167 -10.68 18.18 -9.71
C LYS A 167 -10.50 19.41 -10.60
N GLU A 168 -11.50 19.73 -11.40
CA GLU A 168 -11.47 20.85 -12.35
C GLU A 168 -11.46 22.22 -11.65
N ASP A 169 -11.92 22.28 -10.39
CA ASP A 169 -11.90 23.50 -9.57
C ASP A 169 -10.53 23.72 -8.89
N ILE A 170 -9.62 22.74 -8.98
CA ILE A 170 -8.29 22.81 -8.37
C ILE A 170 -7.31 23.51 -9.32
N LYS A 171 -6.97 24.76 -8.99
CA LYS A 171 -5.94 25.52 -9.74
C LYS A 171 -4.52 24.99 -9.46
N SER A 172 -4.22 24.66 -8.22
CA SER A 172 -2.92 24.13 -7.80
C SER A 172 -3.05 23.36 -6.49
N ILE A 173 -2.09 22.47 -6.24
CA ILE A 173 -1.90 21.79 -4.96
C ILE A 173 -0.45 21.96 -4.55
N GLU A 174 -0.24 22.38 -3.30
CA GLU A 174 1.08 22.53 -2.69
C GLU A 174 1.15 21.67 -1.42
N SER A 175 2.35 21.17 -1.13
CA SER A 175 2.61 20.35 0.06
C SER A 175 3.94 20.75 0.71
N ASN A 176 4.06 20.52 2.01
CA ASN A 176 5.31 20.75 2.73
C ASN A 176 6.39 19.73 2.35
N SER A 177 7.58 19.85 2.93
CA SER A 177 8.72 18.96 2.65
C SER A 177 8.56 17.52 3.18
N ALA A 178 7.60 17.27 4.09
CA ALA A 178 7.34 15.93 4.61
C ALA A 178 6.67 15.03 3.55
N VAL A 179 5.87 15.62 2.66
CA VAL A 179 5.28 14.91 1.52
C VAL A 179 6.33 14.78 0.42
N THR A 180 6.66 13.56 0.03
CA THR A 180 7.62 13.24 -1.04
C THR A 180 6.93 12.73 -2.30
N GLY A 181 5.78 12.07 -2.17
CA GLY A 181 4.89 11.67 -3.25
C GLY A 181 3.49 12.26 -3.09
N LEU A 182 2.89 12.69 -4.20
CA LEU A 182 1.54 13.25 -4.21
C LEU A 182 0.86 12.98 -5.56
N SER A 183 -0.27 12.28 -5.53
CA SER A 183 -1.16 12.15 -6.68
C SER A 183 -2.60 12.45 -6.28
N TYR A 184 -3.43 12.85 -7.24
CA TYR A 184 -4.83 13.15 -6.97
C TYR A 184 -5.69 12.96 -8.22
N GLY A 185 -6.95 12.62 -8.00
CA GLY A 185 -7.90 12.30 -9.07
C GLY A 185 -9.35 12.47 -8.62
N ASN A 186 -10.26 12.50 -9.59
CA ASN A 186 -11.69 12.43 -9.29
C ASN A 186 -11.99 11.07 -8.63
N TYR A 187 -12.76 11.09 -7.54
CA TYR A 187 -13.21 9.88 -6.86
C TYR A 187 -14.59 10.12 -6.25
N GLN A 188 -15.58 9.33 -6.68
CA GLN A 188 -16.98 9.51 -6.30
C GLN A 188 -17.43 10.97 -6.52
N ASP A 189 -18.05 11.61 -5.52
CA ASP A 189 -18.50 12.99 -5.55
C ASP A 189 -17.43 13.99 -5.06
N GLY A 190 -16.16 13.64 -5.20
CA GLY A 190 -15.04 14.43 -4.69
C GLY A 190 -13.71 14.18 -5.40
N VAL A 191 -12.64 14.53 -4.69
CA VAL A 191 -11.25 14.27 -5.09
C VAL A 191 -10.58 13.36 -4.08
N MET A 192 -9.86 12.37 -4.56
CA MET A 192 -8.95 11.55 -3.78
C MET A 192 -7.54 12.11 -3.87
N LEU A 193 -6.83 12.17 -2.75
CA LEU A 193 -5.42 12.51 -2.66
C LEU A 193 -4.64 11.33 -2.08
N ASN A 194 -3.64 10.85 -2.81
CA ASN A 194 -2.68 9.88 -2.32
C ASN A 194 -1.43 10.62 -1.88
N ILE A 195 -1.10 10.53 -0.59
CA ILE A 195 0.00 11.24 0.04
C ILE A 195 1.05 10.21 0.46
N ASP A 196 2.29 10.41 0.05
CA ASP A 196 3.42 9.58 0.44
C ASP A 196 4.45 10.43 1.17
N CYS A 197 4.82 10.00 2.38
CA CYS A 197 5.78 10.67 3.25
C CYS A 197 7.07 9.87 3.44
N ARG A 198 7.36 8.89 2.56
CA ARG A 198 8.61 8.13 2.62
C ARG A 198 9.80 9.08 2.44
N ARG A 199 10.59 9.22 3.50
CA ARG A 199 11.71 10.16 3.59
C ARG A 199 12.70 10.05 2.42
N PHE A 200 13.03 8.83 2.01
CA PHE A 200 14.05 8.55 1.00
C PHE A 200 13.49 8.22 -0.39
N LEU A 201 12.24 8.62 -0.67
CA LEU A 201 11.60 8.29 -1.95
C LEU A 201 12.32 8.94 -3.14
N VAL A 202 12.85 10.15 -2.98
CA VAL A 202 13.58 10.87 -4.03
C VAL A 202 14.91 10.18 -4.34
N GLU A 203 15.64 9.76 -3.31
CA GLU A 203 16.89 9.01 -3.42
C GLU A 203 16.63 7.65 -4.07
N HIS A 204 15.52 6.99 -3.72
CA HIS A 204 15.15 5.72 -4.33
C HIS A 204 14.81 5.87 -5.82
N ALA A 205 14.03 6.90 -6.19
CA ALA A 205 13.78 7.21 -7.60
C ALA A 205 15.08 7.54 -8.36
N THR A 206 15.99 8.28 -7.73
CA THR A 206 17.31 8.59 -8.31
C THR A 206 18.14 7.33 -8.56
N HIS A 207 18.12 6.37 -7.63
CA HIS A 207 18.82 5.10 -7.78
C HIS A 207 18.38 4.31 -9.03
N PHE A 208 17.08 4.26 -9.33
CA PHE A 208 16.57 3.56 -10.51
C PHE A 208 16.92 4.31 -11.81
N VAL A 209 16.91 5.64 -11.80
CA VAL A 209 17.42 6.43 -12.92
C VAL A 209 18.90 6.11 -13.17
N GLU A 210 19.71 6.04 -12.12
CA GLU A 210 21.13 5.67 -12.25
C GLU A 210 21.33 4.22 -12.73
N GLN A 211 20.45 3.28 -12.38
CA GLN A 211 20.51 1.92 -12.94
C GLN A 211 20.18 1.90 -14.43
N TYR A 212 19.21 2.70 -14.88
CA TYR A 212 18.91 2.87 -16.30
C TYR A 212 20.07 3.55 -17.05
N GLU A 213 20.72 4.54 -16.46
CA GLU A 213 21.84 5.25 -17.10
C GLU A 213 23.06 4.35 -17.36
N LYS A 214 23.25 3.28 -16.57
CA LYS A 214 24.31 2.28 -16.80
C LYS A 214 24.09 1.46 -18.07
N ASP A 215 22.83 1.25 -18.46
CA ASP A 215 22.44 0.57 -19.70
C ASP A 215 21.11 1.11 -20.23
N LYS A 216 21.21 2.11 -21.11
CA LYS A 216 20.04 2.77 -21.71
C LYS A 216 19.25 1.89 -22.69
N THR A 217 19.77 0.73 -23.05
CA THR A 217 19.05 -0.20 -23.93
C THR A 217 18.07 -1.08 -23.15
N ASN A 218 18.29 -1.23 -21.84
CA ASN A 218 17.45 -2.04 -20.96
C ASN A 218 16.09 -1.36 -20.70
N GLN A 219 15.05 -1.87 -21.33
CA GLN A 219 13.69 -1.36 -21.19
C GLN A 219 13.08 -1.62 -19.81
N SER A 220 13.50 -2.68 -19.12
CA SER A 220 13.05 -2.96 -17.75
C SER A 220 13.54 -1.87 -16.80
N ASN A 221 14.83 -1.52 -16.86
CA ASN A 221 15.39 -0.46 -16.03
C ASN A 221 14.73 0.90 -16.34
N LYS A 222 14.40 1.15 -17.62
CA LYS A 222 13.65 2.35 -18.02
C LYS A 222 12.25 2.38 -17.39
N ALA A 223 11.54 1.26 -17.42
CA ALA A 223 10.22 1.13 -16.83
C ALA A 223 10.26 1.36 -15.31
N ASP A 224 11.23 0.78 -14.61
CA ASP A 224 11.43 1.01 -13.17
C ASP A 224 11.74 2.47 -12.87
N ALA A 225 12.67 3.09 -13.61
CA ALA A 225 13.00 4.50 -13.44
C ALA A 225 11.77 5.40 -13.61
N LEU A 226 10.96 5.16 -14.65
CA LEU A 226 9.71 5.89 -14.87
C LEU A 226 8.71 5.64 -13.73
N TYR A 227 8.57 4.40 -13.27
CA TYR A 227 7.67 4.04 -12.19
C TYR A 227 8.00 4.83 -10.91
N PHE A 228 9.23 4.74 -10.41
CA PHE A 228 9.62 5.40 -9.17
C PHE A 228 9.64 6.93 -9.27
N VAL A 229 10.05 7.50 -10.42
CA VAL A 229 9.99 8.96 -10.62
C VAL A 229 8.55 9.47 -10.67
N ASN A 230 7.61 8.69 -11.21
CA ASN A 230 6.20 9.06 -11.25
C ASN A 230 5.50 9.01 -9.88
N MET A 231 6.07 8.32 -8.88
CA MET A 231 5.59 8.37 -7.50
C MET A 231 5.85 9.73 -6.84
N LEU A 232 6.87 10.47 -7.31
CA LEU A 232 7.25 11.76 -6.71
C LEU A 232 6.18 12.82 -6.95
N LYS A 233 6.03 13.72 -5.97
CA LYS A 233 5.25 14.94 -6.15
C LYS A 233 5.92 15.84 -7.20
N GLU A 234 5.10 16.70 -7.83
CA GLU A 234 5.61 17.70 -8.76
C GLU A 234 6.66 18.59 -8.09
N SER A 235 7.84 18.66 -8.70
CA SER A 235 9.01 19.37 -8.20
C SER A 235 10.05 19.55 -9.30
N SER A 236 10.99 20.48 -9.11
CA SER A 236 12.16 20.62 -9.99
C SER A 236 12.97 19.32 -10.07
N LYS A 237 13.08 18.59 -8.96
CA LYS A 237 13.79 17.31 -8.92
C LYS A 237 13.11 16.22 -9.75
N LYS A 238 11.79 16.10 -9.69
CA LYS A 238 11.03 15.19 -10.56
C LYS A 238 11.27 15.50 -12.04
N ALA A 239 11.21 16.78 -12.42
CA ALA A 239 11.46 17.22 -13.80
C ALA A 239 12.90 16.93 -14.26
N GLU A 240 13.89 17.14 -13.39
CA GLU A 240 15.30 16.78 -13.63
C GLU A 240 15.45 15.27 -13.89
N LEU A 241 14.89 14.44 -13.03
CA LEU A 241 14.96 12.97 -13.17
C LEU A 241 14.26 12.48 -14.44
N LEU A 242 13.08 13.02 -14.76
CA LEU A 242 12.38 12.69 -16.01
C LEU A 242 13.21 13.05 -17.25
N ASN A 243 13.96 14.16 -17.22
CA ASN A 243 14.83 14.54 -18.34
C ASN A 243 16.02 13.59 -18.51
N ARG A 244 16.50 12.95 -17.44
CA ARG A 244 17.58 11.94 -17.50
C ARG A 244 17.13 10.61 -18.11
N ILE A 245 15.84 10.30 -18.05
CA ILE A 245 15.25 9.07 -18.60
C ILE A 245 14.97 9.17 -20.11
N LYS A 246 14.85 10.40 -20.66
CA LYS A 246 14.68 10.65 -22.10
C LYS A 246 15.85 10.11 -22.90
#